data_AF-A0A960W0G8-F1
#
_entry.id   AF-A0A960W0G8-F1
#
_cell.length_a   1.000
_cell.length_b   1.000
_cell.length_c   1.000
_cell.angle_alpha   90.00
_cell.angle_beta   90.00
_cell.angle_gamma   90.00
#
_symmetry.space_group_name_H-M   'P 1'
#
loop_
_entity.id
_entity.type
_entity.pdbx_description
1 polymer ?
#
loop_
_entity_poly.entity_id
_entity_poly.type
_entity_poly.pdbx_seq_one_letter_code
_entity_poly.pdbx_strand_id
1 'polypeptide(L)'
;MYCSSPRFIESLEVKDFLVIHIDTDKIFTHQNFSGINTNLPYQGLYKEILQRFEQIIGADIYSKYRNKIIFAISMFTIECWLLVLHCKDKQNAIKNCIDLLYKCLQKGNSKINPYSKKPKEYEYLSRDFNKRKNLIAGYKLNPSLESFVNELNSKIKNF
;
A
#
# COMPACT_ATOMS: atom_id res chain seq x y z
N MET A 1 -15.10 -1.46 10.88
CA MET A 1 -14.07 -1.25 9.83
C MET A 1 -14.80 -1.04 8.50
N TYR A 2 -14.27 -0.27 7.55
CA TYR A 2 -14.97 -0.02 6.27
C TYR A 2 -15.24 -1.32 5.49
N CYS A 3 -14.27 -2.24 5.44
CA CYS A 3 -14.34 -3.50 4.69
C CYS A 3 -15.42 -4.49 5.19
N SER A 4 -16.09 -4.21 6.31
CA SER A 4 -17.19 -5.01 6.84
C SER A 4 -18.52 -4.23 6.83
N SER A 5 -18.59 -3.08 6.14
CA SER A 5 -19.76 -2.20 6.14
C SER A 5 -20.68 -2.48 4.94
N PRO A 6 -21.99 -2.16 5.05
CA PRO A 6 -22.90 -2.25 3.90
C PRO A 6 -22.43 -1.45 2.69
N ARG A 7 -21.90 -0.24 2.91
CA ARG A 7 -21.35 0.62 1.86
C ARG A 7 -20.19 -0.03 1.08
N PHE A 8 -19.39 -0.85 1.74
CA PHE A 8 -18.33 -1.60 1.07
C PHE A 8 -18.91 -2.67 0.14
N ILE A 9 -19.95 -3.39 0.58
CA ILE A 9 -20.64 -4.40 -0.22
C ILE A 9 -21.32 -3.75 -1.43
N GLU A 10 -22.05 -2.65 -1.22
CA GLU A 10 -22.67 -1.87 -2.30
C GLU A 10 -21.62 -1.41 -3.33
N SER A 11 -20.44 -0.99 -2.88
CA SER A 11 -19.35 -0.60 -3.77
C SER A 11 -18.86 -1.76 -4.65
N LEU A 12 -18.82 -2.99 -4.12
CA LEU A 12 -18.41 -4.18 -4.89
C LEU A 12 -19.47 -4.61 -5.92
N GLU A 13 -20.73 -4.30 -5.67
CA GLU A 13 -21.84 -4.60 -6.58
C GLU A 13 -21.82 -3.69 -7.80
N VAL A 14 -21.57 -2.39 -7.60
CA VAL A 14 -21.70 -1.38 -8.66
C VAL A 14 -20.40 -1.02 -9.37
N LYS A 15 -19.23 -1.36 -8.79
CA LYS A 15 -17.92 -1.07 -9.39
C LYS A 15 -17.34 -2.30 -10.08
N ASP A 16 -16.55 -2.05 -11.13
CA ASP A 16 -15.76 -3.11 -11.78
C ASP A 16 -14.64 -3.60 -10.87
N PHE A 17 -13.96 -2.63 -10.23
CA PHE A 17 -12.86 -2.87 -9.31
C PHE A 17 -12.91 -1.93 -8.11
N LEU A 18 -12.40 -2.40 -6.98
CA LEU A 18 -12.23 -1.62 -5.76
C LEU A 18 -10.80 -1.79 -5.26
N VAL A 19 -10.04 -0.69 -5.25
CA VAL A 19 -8.69 -0.66 -4.66
C VAL A 19 -8.82 -0.33 -3.17
N ILE A 20 -8.33 -1.23 -2.32
CA ILE A 20 -8.27 -1.05 -0.87
C ILE A 20 -6.83 -0.69 -0.51
N HIS A 21 -6.58 0.60 -0.27
CA HIS A 21 -5.28 1.07 0.20
C HIS A 21 -5.19 0.96 1.72
N ILE A 22 -4.19 0.24 2.20
CA ILE A 22 -3.93 -0.01 3.60
C ILE A 22 -2.54 0.53 3.93
N ASP A 23 -2.50 1.63 4.68
CA ASP A 23 -1.30 2.06 5.38
C ASP A 23 -1.21 1.28 6.70
N THR A 24 -0.16 0.46 6.84
CA THR A 24 -0.06 -0.48 7.96
C THR A 24 0.61 0.12 9.20
N ASP A 25 0.93 1.42 9.20
CA ASP A 25 1.62 2.12 10.30
C ASP A 25 0.93 1.98 11.66
N LYS A 26 -0.40 1.98 11.67
CA LYS A 26 -1.23 1.87 12.88
C LYS A 26 -2.04 0.59 12.96
N ILE A 27 -1.99 -0.26 11.93
CA ILE A 27 -2.87 -1.42 11.86
C ILE A 27 -2.61 -2.42 13.00
N PHE A 28 -1.36 -2.56 13.42
CA PHE A 28 -0.95 -3.49 14.48
C PHE A 28 -1.49 -3.11 15.88
N THR A 29 -2.00 -1.88 16.04
CA THR A 29 -2.66 -1.43 17.27
C THR A 29 -4.18 -1.65 17.25
N HIS A 30 -4.75 -2.04 16.11
CA HIS A 30 -6.18 -2.24 15.95
C HIS A 30 -6.58 -3.66 16.39
N GLN A 31 -7.67 -3.80 17.16
CA GLN A 31 -8.11 -5.08 17.73
C GLN A 31 -8.26 -6.22 16.71
N ASN A 32 -8.78 -5.95 15.51
CA ASN A 32 -8.94 -6.97 14.45
C ASN A 32 -7.62 -7.55 13.93
N PHE A 33 -6.49 -6.90 14.23
CA PHE A 33 -5.14 -7.29 13.82
C PHE A 33 -4.27 -7.66 15.03
N SER A 34 -4.87 -7.81 16.22
CA SER A 34 -4.16 -8.29 17.39
C SER A 34 -3.58 -9.69 17.14
N GLY A 35 -2.35 -9.91 17.61
CA GLY A 35 -1.67 -11.20 17.48
C GLY A 35 -0.95 -11.42 16.15
N ILE A 36 -0.93 -10.45 15.24
CA ILE A 36 -0.05 -10.52 14.06
C ILE A 36 1.41 -10.50 14.50
N ASN A 37 2.19 -11.43 13.96
CA ASN A 37 3.63 -11.48 14.23
C ASN A 37 4.39 -10.52 13.30
N THR A 38 4.69 -9.32 13.79
CA THR A 38 5.44 -8.29 13.04
C THR A 38 6.91 -8.64 12.80
N ASN A 39 7.42 -9.73 13.37
CA ASN A 39 8.78 -10.22 13.14
C ASN A 39 8.87 -11.16 11.93
N LEU A 40 7.75 -11.52 11.30
CA LEU A 40 7.77 -12.31 10.07
C LEU A 40 8.53 -11.59 8.95
N PRO A 41 9.18 -12.35 8.03
CA PRO A 41 9.64 -11.81 6.77
C PRO A 41 8.49 -11.15 6.00
N TYR A 42 8.81 -10.21 5.11
CA TYR A 42 7.84 -9.44 4.33
C TYR A 42 6.68 -10.29 3.77
N GLN A 43 6.97 -11.40 3.09
CA GLN A 43 5.96 -12.26 2.49
C GLN A 43 5.01 -12.88 3.52
N GLY A 44 5.56 -13.31 4.67
CA GLY A 44 4.76 -13.88 5.76
C GLY A 44 3.84 -12.83 6.38
N LEU A 45 4.38 -11.65 6.67
CA LEU A 45 3.61 -10.53 7.22
C LEU A 45 2.52 -10.04 6.25
N TYR A 46 2.85 -9.92 4.95
CA TYR A 46 1.91 -9.54 3.91
C TYR A 46 0.74 -10.53 3.83
N LYS A 47 1.04 -11.84 3.81
CA LYS A 47 0.02 -12.89 3.77
C LYS A 47 -0.87 -12.86 5.00
N GLU A 48 -0.30 -12.66 6.19
CA GLU A 48 -1.07 -12.59 7.43
C GLU A 48 -2.03 -11.38 7.44
N ILE A 49 -1.56 -10.20 7.01
CA ILE A 49 -2.40 -9.01 6.89
C ILE A 49 -3.53 -9.25 5.90
N LEU A 50 -3.22 -9.80 4.72
CA LEU A 50 -4.22 -10.12 3.70
C LEU A 50 -5.28 -11.08 4.24
N GLN A 51 -4.88 -12.16 4.91
CA GLN A 51 -5.79 -13.12 5.53
C GLN A 51 -6.72 -12.47 6.57
N ARG A 52 -6.23 -11.50 7.35
CA ARG A 52 -7.11 -10.75 8.27
C ARG A 52 -8.15 -9.93 7.52
N PHE A 53 -7.79 -9.28 6.41
CA PHE A 53 -8.76 -8.57 5.60
C PHE A 53 -9.81 -9.50 4.98
N GLU A 54 -9.41 -10.68 4.51
CA GLU A 54 -10.35 -11.71 4.03
C GLU A 54 -11.35 -12.11 5.12
N GLN A 55 -10.89 -12.33 6.35
CA GLN A 55 -11.74 -12.63 7.50
C GLN A 55 -12.70 -11.48 7.84
N ILE A 56 -12.22 -10.23 7.80
CA ILE A 56 -13.02 -9.04 8.10
C ILE A 56 -14.10 -8.80 7.04
N ILE A 57 -13.77 -9.05 5.76
CA ILE A 57 -14.72 -8.96 4.66
C ILE A 57 -15.78 -10.06 4.77
N GLY A 58 -15.39 -11.23 5.28
CA GLY A 58 -16.24 -12.42 5.39
C GLY A 58 -16.05 -13.34 4.19
N ALA A 59 -15.98 -14.65 4.45
CA ALA A 59 -15.61 -15.66 3.47
C ALA A 59 -16.54 -15.64 2.23
N ASP A 60 -17.85 -15.49 2.43
CA ASP A 60 -18.83 -15.50 1.34
C ASP A 60 -18.69 -14.27 0.44
N ILE A 61 -18.59 -13.08 1.05
CA ILE A 61 -18.42 -11.82 0.33
C ILE A 61 -17.09 -11.80 -0.41
N TYR A 62 -16.01 -12.22 0.25
CA TYR A 62 -14.69 -12.25 -0.36
C TYR A 62 -14.65 -13.26 -1.52
N SER A 63 -15.17 -14.47 -1.34
CA SER A 63 -15.24 -15.48 -2.41
C SER A 63 -15.99 -14.96 -3.64
N LYS A 64 -17.14 -14.28 -3.42
CA LYS A 64 -17.96 -13.70 -4.49
C LYS A 64 -17.25 -12.57 -5.24
N TYR A 65 -16.51 -11.70 -4.54
CA TYR A 65 -15.99 -10.45 -5.11
C TYR A 65 -14.45 -10.35 -5.18
N ARG A 66 -13.69 -11.39 -4.83
CA ARG A 66 -12.20 -11.37 -4.79
C ARG A 66 -11.53 -10.91 -6.08
N ASN A 67 -12.15 -11.16 -7.24
CA ASN A 67 -11.63 -10.74 -8.54
C ASN A 67 -11.79 -9.23 -8.79
N LYS A 68 -12.68 -8.56 -8.03
CA LYS A 68 -12.89 -7.10 -8.09
C LYS A 68 -12.05 -6.33 -7.06
N ILE A 69 -11.68 -6.98 -5.95
CA ILE A 69 -10.90 -6.34 -4.87
C ILE A 69 -9.44 -6.31 -5.28
N ILE A 70 -8.74 -5.18 -5.14
CA ILE A 70 -7.28 -5.08 -5.33
C ILE A 70 -6.68 -4.52 -4.05
N PHE A 71 -5.72 -5.22 -3.45
CA PHE A 71 -5.06 -4.74 -2.24
C PHE A 71 -3.81 -3.90 -2.56
N ALA A 72 -3.82 -2.66 -2.07
CA ALA A 72 -2.68 -1.75 -2.07
C ALA A 72 -2.14 -1.68 -0.63
N ILE A 73 -1.28 -2.61 -0.22
CA ILE A 73 -0.76 -2.66 1.15
C ILE A 73 0.62 -2.02 1.19
N SER A 74 0.73 -0.82 1.76
CA SER A 74 2.03 -0.23 2.04
C SER A 74 2.57 -0.74 3.37
N MET A 75 3.70 -1.46 3.33
CA MET A 75 4.25 -2.13 4.49
C MET A 75 4.89 -1.12 5.46
N PHE A 76 4.45 -1.18 6.72
CA PHE A 76 4.70 -0.24 7.82
C PHE A 76 4.32 1.22 7.58
N THR A 77 4.53 1.80 6.41
CA THR A 77 4.21 3.20 6.14
C THR A 77 4.10 3.43 4.62
N ILE A 78 3.19 4.30 4.14
CA ILE A 78 3.09 4.68 2.71
C ILE A 78 4.38 5.29 2.16
N GLU A 79 5.21 5.90 3.01
CA GLU A 79 6.49 6.52 2.69
C GLU A 79 7.46 5.52 2.05
N CYS A 80 7.32 4.21 2.32
CA CYS A 80 8.14 3.19 1.68
C CYS A 80 7.98 3.18 0.15
N TRP A 81 6.78 3.49 -0.36
CA TRP A 81 6.56 3.59 -1.81
C TRP A 81 7.20 4.85 -2.39
N LEU A 82 7.25 5.94 -1.62
CA LEU A 82 7.87 7.20 -2.05
C LEU A 82 9.40 7.09 -2.17
N LEU A 83 10.05 6.18 -1.44
CA LEU A 83 11.49 5.93 -1.58
C LEU A 83 11.89 5.54 -3.00
N VAL A 84 11.02 4.85 -3.74
CA VAL A 84 11.25 4.46 -5.13
C VAL A 84 11.50 5.68 -6.02
N LEU A 85 10.80 6.79 -5.77
CA LEU A 85 10.92 8.02 -6.55
C LEU A 85 12.07 8.92 -6.06
N HIS A 86 12.31 8.94 -4.74
CA HIS A 86 13.15 9.98 -4.12
C HIS A 86 14.49 9.49 -3.57
N CYS A 87 14.71 8.17 -3.48
CA CYS A 87 15.87 7.57 -2.79
C CYS A 87 16.49 6.41 -3.57
N LYS A 88 17.35 6.68 -4.57
CA LYS A 88 17.97 5.64 -5.43
C LYS A 88 18.60 4.46 -4.68
N ASP A 89 19.24 4.69 -3.53
CA ASP A 89 19.96 3.63 -2.79
C ASP A 89 19.13 2.95 -1.71
N LYS A 90 17.83 3.31 -1.58
CA LYS A 90 16.96 2.85 -0.48
C LYS A 90 15.56 2.43 -0.95
N GLN A 91 15.38 2.20 -2.25
CA GLN A 91 14.07 1.92 -2.86
C GLN A 91 13.42 0.64 -2.30
N ASN A 92 14.24 -0.35 -1.92
CA ASN A 92 13.78 -1.64 -1.38
C ASN A 92 13.54 -1.64 0.13
N ALA A 93 13.71 -0.51 0.82
CA ALA A 93 13.49 -0.44 2.25
C ALA A 93 12.00 -0.61 2.58
N ILE A 94 11.73 -1.38 3.63
CA ILE A 94 10.39 -1.61 4.18
C ILE A 94 10.26 -1.13 5.63
N LYS A 95 11.34 -0.66 6.25
CA LYS A 95 11.36 -0.13 7.62
C LYS A 95 12.01 1.25 7.64
N ASN A 96 11.63 2.07 8.61
CA ASN A 96 12.17 3.43 8.81
C ASN A 96 12.04 4.31 7.56
N CYS A 97 11.02 4.07 6.72
CA CYS A 97 10.91 4.70 5.42
C CYS A 97 10.69 6.21 5.52
N ILE A 98 9.98 6.70 6.53
CA ILE A 98 9.81 8.14 6.76
C ILE A 98 11.14 8.85 7.05
N ASP A 99 12.01 8.25 7.86
CA ASP A 99 13.34 8.78 8.18
C ASP A 99 14.25 8.79 6.96
N LEU A 100 14.21 7.70 6.18
CA LEU A 100 14.96 7.57 4.94
C LEU A 100 14.49 8.61 3.91
N LEU A 101 13.18 8.75 3.74
CA LEU A 101 12.56 9.71 2.84
C LEU A 101 12.97 11.14 3.25
N TYR A 102 12.85 11.49 4.53
CA TYR A 102 13.28 12.78 5.03
C TYR A 102 14.74 13.07 4.67
N LYS A 103 15.66 12.13 4.95
CA LYS A 103 17.09 12.28 4.61
C LYS A 103 17.32 12.48 3.12
N CYS A 104 16.63 11.75 2.25
CA CYS A 104 16.76 11.93 0.80
C CYS A 104 16.24 13.28 0.33
N LEU A 105 15.08 13.72 0.86
CA LEU A 105 14.49 15.01 0.54
C LEU A 105 15.40 16.17 0.95
N GLN A 106 16.01 16.09 2.14
CA GLN A 106 16.97 17.10 2.60
C GLN A 106 18.23 17.15 1.73
N LYS A 107 18.77 15.99 1.32
CA LYS A 107 19.89 15.93 0.36
C LYS A 107 19.55 16.55 -1.00
N GLY A 108 18.29 16.49 -1.40
CA GLY A 108 17.76 17.12 -2.61
C GLY A 108 17.35 18.59 -2.44
N ASN A 109 17.67 19.25 -1.31
CA ASN A 109 17.25 20.61 -0.97
C ASN A 109 15.72 20.84 -0.97
N SER A 110 14.95 19.78 -0.70
CA SER A 110 13.49 19.88 -0.57
C SER A 110 13.12 20.46 0.80
N LYS A 111 12.16 21.40 0.80
CA LYS A 111 11.57 21.97 2.03
C LYS A 111 10.47 21.09 2.65
N ILE A 112 10.14 19.97 2.00
CA ILE A 112 9.08 19.07 2.45
C ILE A 112 9.53 18.30 3.69
N ASN A 113 8.66 18.27 4.70
CA ASN A 113 8.84 17.48 5.90
C ASN A 113 7.79 16.35 5.93
N PRO A 114 8.16 15.09 5.60
CA PRO A 114 7.22 13.99 5.54
C PRO A 114 6.60 13.65 6.91
N TYR A 115 7.26 13.99 8.03
CA TYR A 115 6.67 13.84 9.37
C TYR A 115 5.41 14.69 9.57
N SER A 116 5.22 15.74 8.77
CA SER A 116 4.02 16.57 8.84
C SER A 116 2.78 15.91 8.22
N LYS A 117 2.95 14.81 7.46
CA LYS A 117 1.90 14.05 6.78
C LYS A 117 0.88 14.92 6.02
N LYS A 118 1.32 16.06 5.46
CA LYS A 118 0.44 17.00 4.76
C LYS A 118 -0.02 16.42 3.42
N PRO A 119 -1.34 16.33 3.14
CA PRO A 119 -1.84 15.72 1.90
C PRO A 119 -1.23 16.31 0.62
N LYS A 120 -1.11 17.63 0.53
CA LYS A 120 -0.52 18.32 -0.64
C LYS A 120 0.95 17.94 -0.88
N GLU A 121 1.70 17.67 0.18
CA GLU A 121 3.10 17.24 0.04
C GLU A 121 3.16 15.81 -0.49
N TYR A 122 2.27 14.92 -0.07
CA TYR A 122 2.21 13.54 -0.56
C TYR A 122 1.73 13.47 -2.00
N GLU A 123 0.74 14.30 -2.37
CA GLU A 123 0.32 14.47 -3.76
C GLU A 123 1.50 14.90 -4.64
N TYR A 124 2.27 15.89 -4.20
CA TYR A 124 3.47 16.32 -4.92
C TYR A 124 4.53 15.22 -5.01
N LEU A 125 4.84 14.55 -3.89
CA LEU A 125 5.87 13.51 -3.82
C LEU A 125 5.51 12.26 -4.65
N SER A 126 4.23 11.93 -4.76
CA SER A 126 3.74 10.75 -5.51
C SER A 126 3.43 11.05 -6.98
N ARG A 127 3.39 12.32 -7.38
CA ARG A 127 2.96 12.77 -8.72
C ARG A 127 3.61 12.02 -9.88
N ASP A 128 4.87 11.64 -9.75
CA ASP A 128 5.56 10.92 -10.82
C ASP A 128 5.04 9.50 -11.05
N PHE A 129 4.38 8.88 -10.07
CA PHE A 129 3.66 7.61 -10.27
C PHE A 129 2.38 7.75 -11.10
N ASN A 130 1.84 8.97 -11.29
CA ASN A 130 0.72 9.18 -12.21
C ASN A 130 1.11 8.87 -13.67
N LYS A 131 2.42 8.86 -13.97
CA LYS A 131 2.92 8.42 -15.27
C LYS A 131 3.17 6.92 -15.22
N ARG A 132 2.36 6.14 -15.95
CA ARG A 132 2.49 4.68 -16.05
C ARG A 132 3.93 4.21 -16.27
N LYS A 133 4.68 4.85 -17.18
CA LYS A 133 6.09 4.51 -17.47
C LYS A 133 6.99 4.56 -16.22
N ASN A 134 6.77 5.51 -15.32
CA ASN A 134 7.57 5.67 -14.12
C ASN A 134 7.19 4.61 -13.09
N LEU A 135 5.89 4.33 -12.93
CA LEU A 135 5.42 3.25 -12.07
C LEU A 135 5.98 1.90 -12.54
N ILE A 136 5.86 1.57 -13.83
CA ILE A 136 6.37 0.31 -14.39
C ILE A 136 7.90 0.19 -14.27
N ALA A 137 8.64 1.30 -14.38
CA ALA A 137 10.09 1.30 -14.19
C ALA A 137 10.50 1.08 -12.72
N GLY A 138 9.70 1.56 -11.76
CA GLY A 138 10.06 1.60 -10.34
C GLY A 138 9.43 0.52 -9.46
N TYR A 139 8.31 -0.09 -9.86
CA TYR A 139 7.48 -0.85 -8.93
C TYR A 139 8.19 -2.09 -8.33
N LYS A 140 9.05 -2.75 -9.10
CA LYS A 140 9.86 -3.90 -8.65
C LYS A 140 10.94 -3.54 -7.65
N LEU A 141 11.22 -2.24 -7.46
CA LEU A 141 12.26 -1.78 -6.55
C LEU A 141 11.80 -1.79 -5.09
N ASN A 142 10.49 -1.90 -4.83
CA ASN A 142 9.94 -2.05 -3.49
C ASN A 142 9.00 -3.27 -3.41
N PRO A 143 9.22 -4.24 -2.50
CA PRO A 143 8.42 -5.46 -2.45
C PRO A 143 6.90 -5.25 -2.30
N SER A 144 6.49 -4.23 -1.54
CA SER A 144 5.07 -3.94 -1.31
C SER A 144 4.39 -3.24 -2.48
N LEU A 145 5.14 -2.36 -3.16
CA LEU A 145 4.68 -1.78 -4.43
C LEU A 145 4.65 -2.85 -5.53
N GLU A 146 5.59 -3.79 -5.51
CA GLU A 146 5.61 -4.94 -6.40
C GLU A 146 4.35 -5.79 -6.29
N SER A 147 3.98 -6.18 -5.07
CA SER A 147 2.76 -6.94 -4.81
C SER A 147 1.51 -6.22 -5.35
N PHE A 148 1.38 -4.91 -5.10
CA PHE A 148 0.23 -4.13 -5.59
C PHE A 148 0.14 -4.10 -7.13
N VAL A 149 1.23 -3.76 -7.82
CA VAL A 149 1.21 -3.65 -9.30
C VAL A 149 1.06 -5.02 -9.96
N ASN A 150 1.61 -6.09 -9.37
CA ASN A 150 1.37 -7.44 -9.86
C ASN A 150 -0.11 -7.84 -9.70
N GLU A 151 -0.76 -7.45 -8.60
CA GLU A 151 -2.19 -7.67 -8.40
C GLU A 151 -3.03 -6.90 -9.44
N LEU A 152 -2.70 -5.62 -9.69
CA LEU A 152 -3.31 -4.82 -10.75
C LEU A 152 -3.21 -5.51 -12.12
N ASN A 153 -2.00 -5.93 -12.51
CA ASN A 153 -1.77 -6.60 -13.79
C ASN A 153 -2.54 -7.93 -13.92
N SER A 154 -2.75 -8.64 -12.81
CA SER A 154 -3.51 -9.90 -12.81
C SER A 154 -5.02 -9.72 -12.99
N LYS A 155 -5.57 -8.56 -12.64
CA LYS A 155 -7.02 -8.29 -12.61
C LYS A 155 -7.48 -7.34 -13.70
N ILE A 156 -6.62 -6.41 -14.12
CA ILE A 156 -6.90 -5.38 -15.11
C ILE A 156 -6.04 -5.63 -16.35
N LYS A 157 -6.69 -6.03 -17.44
CA LYS A 157 -6.01 -6.18 -18.74
C LYS A 157 -5.49 -4.81 -19.20
N ASN A 158 -4.23 -4.76 -19.62
CA ASN A 158 -3.58 -3.55 -20.13
C ASN A 158 -3.54 -2.37 -19.13
N PHE A 159 -3.36 -2.65 -17.82
CA PHE A 159 -2.95 -1.65 -16.84
C PHE A 159 -1.72 -0.88 -17.31
#